data_AF-A0A7Z9XPL7-F1
#
_entry.id   AF-A0A7Z9XPL7-F1
#
_cell.length_a   1.000
_cell.length_b   1.000
_cell.length_c   1.000
_cell.angle_alpha   90.00
_cell.angle_beta   90.00
_cell.angle_gamma   90.00
#
_symmetry.space_group_name_H-M   'P 1'
#
loop_
_entity.id
_entity.type
_entity.pdbx_description
1 polymer ?
#
loop_
_entity_poly.entity_id
_entity_poly.type
_entity_poly.pdbx_seq_one_letter_code
_entity_poly.pdbx_strand_id
1 'polypeptide(L)'
;MRGSNQSSSSKTVCWSLEAIAKLKQAGFIVGIASNQSGIGRGLFDLAALNAMHNKMQQLLAKLGAYVDIIAFCPHTPDDHCGCRKPLPGLYRQLAKRWAIELEGIPVVGDSLRDLEAAIAADAQPLLVRTGKGAKTVEQLPQHWRIPVFDDLGRAVDYLLQEQSC
;
A
#
# COMPACT_ATOMS: atom_id res chain seq x y z
N MET A 1 -37.24 -34.77 10.12
CA MET A 1 -36.31 -35.49 9.22
C MET A 1 -35.85 -34.52 8.14
N ARG A 2 -34.51 -34.32 8.05
CA ARG A 2 -33.70 -33.80 6.90
C ARG A 2 -34.13 -32.42 6.34
N GLY A 3 -33.38 -31.35 6.58
CA GLY A 3 -32.07 -31.04 5.96
C GLY A 3 -32.35 -30.20 4.71
N SER A 4 -31.92 -28.93 4.60
CA SER A 4 -30.57 -28.50 4.22
C SER A 4 -30.42 -26.99 4.52
N ASN A 5 -29.52 -26.60 5.42
CA ASN A 5 -28.11 -26.24 5.16
C ASN A 5 -27.93 -25.08 4.15
N GLN A 6 -28.05 -23.83 4.64
CA GLN A 6 -27.38 -22.70 4.03
C GLN A 6 -26.23 -22.29 4.95
N SER A 7 -25.07 -22.90 4.71
CA SER A 7 -23.79 -22.39 5.21
C SER A 7 -23.45 -21.13 4.41
N SER A 8 -23.91 -19.97 4.87
CA SER A 8 -23.34 -18.69 4.44
C SER A 8 -21.97 -18.52 5.11
N SER A 9 -20.94 -19.12 4.51
CA SER A 9 -19.57 -18.76 4.83
C SER A 9 -19.35 -17.33 4.30
N SER A 10 -19.64 -16.34 5.15
CA SER A 10 -19.42 -14.92 4.87
C SER A 10 -17.96 -14.71 4.50
N LYS A 11 -17.72 -14.52 3.20
CA LYS A 11 -16.44 -14.11 2.64
C LYS A 11 -16.16 -12.67 3.09
N THR A 12 -15.61 -12.49 4.28
CA THR A 12 -15.06 -11.19 4.70
C THR A 12 -13.73 -10.98 3.98
N VAL A 13 -13.80 -10.66 2.69
CA VAL A 13 -12.65 -10.12 1.97
C VAL A 13 -12.47 -8.69 2.45
N CYS A 14 -11.24 -8.34 2.83
CA CYS A 14 -10.93 -6.99 3.29
C CYS A 14 -11.10 -6.01 2.12
N TRP A 15 -11.82 -4.92 2.37
CA TRP A 15 -12.03 -3.77 1.48
C TRP A 15 -10.75 -3.26 0.79
N SER A 16 -9.57 -3.40 1.41
CA SER A 16 -8.28 -3.08 0.76
C SER A 16 -7.89 -4.06 -0.36
N LEU A 17 -8.22 -5.35 -0.24
CA LEU A 17 -7.98 -6.34 -1.29
C LEU A 17 -8.89 -6.11 -2.49
N GLU A 18 -10.14 -5.73 -2.24
CA GLU A 18 -11.09 -5.34 -3.29
C GLU A 18 -10.63 -4.08 -4.03
N ALA A 19 -10.08 -3.09 -3.31
CA ALA A 19 -9.51 -1.89 -3.92
C ALA A 19 -8.33 -2.21 -4.85
N ILE A 20 -7.42 -3.09 -4.43
CA ILE A 20 -6.32 -3.57 -5.31
C ILE A 20 -6.90 -4.30 -6.52
N ALA A 21 -7.92 -5.15 -6.33
CA ALA A 21 -8.55 -5.86 -7.43
C ALA A 21 -9.20 -4.91 -8.45
N LYS A 22 -9.87 -3.85 -7.99
CA LYS A 22 -10.41 -2.79 -8.87
C LYS A 22 -9.31 -2.13 -9.71
N LEU A 23 -8.19 -1.75 -9.09
CA LEU A 23 -7.04 -1.19 -9.83
C LEU A 23 -6.51 -2.15 -10.89
N LYS A 24 -6.32 -3.43 -10.55
CA LYS A 24 -5.84 -4.43 -11.51
C LYS A 24 -6.83 -4.64 -12.67
N GLN A 25 -8.13 -4.67 -12.39
CA GLN A 25 -9.18 -4.78 -13.43
C GLN A 25 -9.21 -3.55 -14.35
N ALA A 26 -8.88 -2.37 -13.83
CA ALA A 26 -8.71 -1.15 -14.61
C ALA A 26 -7.36 -1.06 -15.35
N GLY A 27 -6.50 -2.09 -15.29
CA GLY A 27 -5.25 -2.15 -16.03
C GLY A 27 -4.04 -1.53 -15.33
N PHE A 28 -4.15 -1.16 -14.05
CA PHE A 28 -3.02 -0.59 -13.31
C PHE A 28 -1.97 -1.64 -12.97
N ILE A 29 -0.73 -1.17 -12.85
CA ILE A 29 0.37 -1.88 -12.18
C ILE A 29 0.37 -1.43 -10.71
N VAL A 30 0.39 -2.38 -9.79
CA VAL A 30 0.30 -2.13 -8.35
C VAL A 30 1.55 -2.64 -7.66
N GLY A 31 2.25 -1.75 -6.95
CA GLY A 31 3.35 -2.13 -6.06
C GLY A 31 3.10 -1.73 -4.61
N ILE A 32 3.82 -2.40 -3.72
CA ILE A 32 3.79 -2.11 -2.28
C ILE A 32 5.20 -1.69 -1.84
N ALA A 33 5.29 -0.59 -1.10
CA ALA A 33 6.50 -0.16 -0.41
C ALA A 33 6.26 -0.15 1.11
N SER A 34 6.94 -1.01 1.87
CA SER A 34 6.66 -1.21 3.29
C SER A 34 7.91 -1.17 4.20
N ASN A 35 7.81 -0.47 5.34
CA ASN A 35 8.83 -0.55 6.40
C ASN A 35 8.57 -1.77 7.29
N GLN A 36 9.43 -2.79 7.24
CA GLN A 36 9.34 -4.05 7.97
C GLN A 36 10.45 -4.16 9.03
N SER A 37 10.58 -3.14 9.88
CA SER A 37 11.62 -3.09 10.92
C SER A 37 11.50 -4.17 12.00
N GLY A 38 10.44 -4.96 12.00
CA GLY A 38 10.35 -6.15 12.85
C GLY A 38 11.45 -7.18 12.53
N ILE A 39 11.95 -7.21 11.29
CA ILE A 39 13.07 -8.06 10.90
C ILE A 39 14.36 -7.60 11.57
N GLY A 40 14.75 -6.33 11.41
CA GLY A 40 15.95 -5.78 12.05
C GLY A 40 15.89 -5.79 13.58
N ARG A 41 14.68 -5.87 14.16
CA ARG A 41 14.46 -6.03 15.61
C ARG A 41 14.41 -7.49 16.08
N GLY A 42 14.51 -8.47 15.18
CA GLY A 42 14.43 -9.89 15.50
C GLY A 42 13.03 -10.38 15.93
N LEU A 43 11.97 -9.63 15.64
CA LEU A 43 10.59 -10.00 16.00
C LEU A 43 10.04 -11.12 15.10
N PHE A 44 10.49 -11.17 13.85
CA PHE A 44 10.20 -12.23 12.89
C PHE A 44 11.28 -12.23 11.79
N ASP A 45 11.40 -13.34 11.07
CA ASP A 45 12.42 -13.52 10.03
C ASP A 45 11.86 -13.29 8.60
N LEU A 46 12.73 -13.44 7.60
CA LEU A 46 12.35 -13.32 6.20
C LEU A 46 11.37 -14.41 5.76
N ALA A 47 11.42 -15.61 6.36
CA ALA A 47 10.51 -16.69 6.03
C ALA A 47 9.07 -16.35 6.45
N ALA A 48 8.89 -15.80 7.66
CA ALA A 48 7.62 -15.31 8.15
C ALA A 48 7.08 -14.16 7.28
N LEU A 49 7.94 -13.21 6.87
CA LEU A 49 7.54 -12.15 5.96
C LEU A 49 7.05 -12.70 4.61
N ASN A 50 7.80 -13.65 4.02
CA ASN A 50 7.41 -14.29 2.77
C ASN A 50 6.09 -15.05 2.90
N ALA A 51 5.85 -15.73 4.03
CA ALA A 51 4.58 -16.40 4.29
C ALA A 51 3.40 -15.39 4.35
N MET A 52 3.61 -14.22 4.96
CA MET A 52 2.61 -13.15 4.97
C MET A 52 2.32 -12.61 3.56
N HIS A 53 3.35 -12.35 2.75
CA HIS A 53 3.19 -11.92 1.37
C HIS A 53 2.47 -12.97 0.52
N ASN A 54 2.82 -14.25 0.65
CA ASN A 54 2.17 -15.35 -0.06
C ASN A 54 0.69 -15.45 0.31
N LYS A 55 0.35 -15.32 1.59
CA LYS A 55 -1.05 -15.30 2.04
C LYS A 55 -1.82 -14.13 1.42
N MET A 56 -1.22 -12.93 1.38
CA MET A 56 -1.84 -11.77 0.72
C MET A 56 -2.08 -12.03 -0.78
N GLN A 57 -1.08 -12.54 -1.50
CA GLN A 57 -1.21 -12.88 -2.92
C GLN A 57 -2.30 -13.93 -3.17
N GLN A 58 -2.39 -14.97 -2.32
CA GLN A 58 -3.45 -15.98 -2.41
C GLN A 58 -4.85 -15.39 -2.18
N LEU A 59 -4.99 -14.41 -1.29
CA LEU A 59 -6.26 -13.73 -1.07
C LEU A 59 -6.64 -12.83 -2.25
N LEU A 60 -5.67 -12.13 -2.85
CA LEU A 60 -5.88 -11.35 -4.08
C LEU A 60 -6.22 -12.23 -5.28
N ALA A 61 -5.59 -13.41 -5.40
CA ALA A 61 -5.86 -14.35 -6.48
C ALA A 61 -7.33 -14.81 -6.49
N LYS A 62 -7.97 -14.92 -5.32
CA LYS A 62 -9.42 -15.22 -5.20
C LYS A 62 -10.32 -14.12 -5.80
N LEU A 63 -9.77 -12.93 -6.02
CA LEU A 63 -10.42 -11.77 -6.66
C LEU A 63 -9.93 -11.55 -8.10
N GLY A 64 -9.14 -12.46 -8.66
CA GLY A 64 -8.52 -12.30 -9.98
C GLY A 64 -7.46 -11.19 -10.02
N ALA A 65 -6.84 -10.87 -8.89
CA ALA A 65 -5.88 -9.79 -8.74
C ALA A 65 -4.55 -10.28 -8.17
N TYR A 66 -3.52 -9.43 -8.26
CA TYR A 66 -2.19 -9.67 -7.68
C TYR A 66 -1.47 -8.33 -7.47
N VAL A 67 -0.45 -8.33 -6.62
CA VAL A 67 0.51 -7.21 -6.51
C VAL A 67 1.73 -7.55 -7.34
N ASP A 68 2.15 -6.64 -8.20
CA ASP A 68 3.23 -6.84 -9.17
C ASP A 68 4.60 -6.89 -8.49
N ILE A 69 4.90 -5.93 -7.60
CA ILE A 69 6.17 -5.86 -6.88
C ILE A 69 5.95 -5.42 -5.42
N ILE A 70 6.59 -6.13 -4.49
CA ILE A 70 6.66 -5.74 -3.08
C ILE A 70 8.11 -5.36 -2.76
N ALA A 71 8.35 -4.08 -2.48
CA ALA A 71 9.59 -3.56 -1.93
C ALA A 71 9.43 -3.37 -0.42
N PHE A 72 10.42 -3.82 0.37
CA PHE A 72 10.38 -3.65 1.81
C PHE A 72 11.74 -3.26 2.39
N CYS A 73 11.71 -2.53 3.51
CA CYS A 73 12.90 -2.18 4.28
C CYS A 73 12.93 -2.99 5.58
N PRO A 74 13.90 -3.90 5.79
CA PRO A 74 14.01 -4.68 7.02
C PRO A 74 14.65 -3.89 8.18
N HIS A 75 15.26 -2.75 7.88
CA HIS A 75 16.13 -2.02 8.79
C HIS A 75 15.40 -1.30 9.94
N THR A 76 16.11 -1.20 11.07
CA THR A 76 15.76 -0.38 12.22
C THR A 76 16.00 1.12 11.92
N PRO A 77 15.54 2.04 12.78
CA PRO A 77 15.88 3.46 12.67
C PRO A 77 17.39 3.74 12.74
N ASP A 78 18.15 2.92 13.49
CA ASP A 78 19.56 3.15 13.81
C ASP A 78 20.52 2.61 12.73
N ASP A 79 20.01 1.83 11.78
CA ASP A 79 20.81 1.25 10.69
C ASP A 79 21.18 2.29 9.60
N HIS A 80 20.63 3.51 9.67
CA HIS A 80 20.89 4.63 8.73
C HIS A 80 20.80 4.26 7.23
N CYS A 81 19.95 3.29 6.88
CA CYS A 81 19.81 2.83 5.50
C CYS A 81 19.14 3.87 4.58
N GLY A 82 19.40 3.80 3.27
CA GLY A 82 18.79 4.69 2.27
C GLY A 82 17.34 4.36 1.88
N CYS A 83 16.79 3.22 2.34
CA CYS A 83 15.47 2.74 1.90
C CYS A 83 14.34 3.00 2.91
N ARG A 84 14.62 3.13 4.20
CA ARG A 84 13.59 3.32 5.23
C ARG A 84 12.86 4.65 5.02
N LYS A 85 11.54 4.61 4.85
CA LYS A 85 10.72 5.84 4.83
C LYS A 85 10.91 6.62 6.14
N PRO A 86 11.16 7.94 6.12
CA PRO A 86 10.74 8.89 5.07
C PRO A 86 11.68 9.06 3.86
N LEU A 87 12.73 8.25 3.73
CA LEU A 87 13.56 8.27 2.53
C LEU A 87 12.83 7.67 1.32
N PRO A 88 13.07 8.19 0.10
CA PRO A 88 12.39 7.76 -1.12
C PRO A 88 12.90 6.42 -1.68
N GLY A 89 13.85 5.77 -1.00
CA GLY A 89 14.60 4.65 -1.57
C GLY A 89 13.74 3.46 -2.00
N LEU A 90 12.67 3.12 -1.28
CA LEU A 90 11.75 2.05 -1.70
C LEU A 90 10.99 2.41 -2.98
N TYR A 91 10.53 3.66 -3.12
CA TYR A 91 9.84 4.10 -4.33
C TYR A 91 10.78 4.14 -5.52
N ARG A 92 12.01 4.65 -5.35
CA ARG A 92 13.04 4.64 -6.41
C ARG A 92 13.42 3.23 -6.84
N GLN A 93 13.41 2.25 -5.92
CA GLN A 93 13.61 0.84 -6.27
C GLN A 93 12.47 0.29 -7.14
N LEU A 94 11.22 0.63 -6.83
CA LEU A 94 10.07 0.24 -7.65
C LEU A 94 10.15 0.88 -9.04
N ALA A 95 10.39 2.19 -9.11
CA ALA A 95 10.55 2.95 -10.35
C ALA A 95 11.63 2.35 -11.26
N LYS A 96 12.80 2.04 -10.69
CA LYS A 96 13.90 1.38 -11.41
C LYS A 96 13.52 0.00 -11.97
N ARG A 97 12.74 -0.79 -11.23
CA ARG A 97 12.31 -2.13 -11.69
C ARG A 97 11.29 -2.04 -12.83
N TRP A 98 10.47 -1.00 -12.84
CA TRP A 98 9.50 -0.76 -13.91
C TRP A 98 10.04 0.10 -15.05
N ALA A 99 11.24 0.66 -14.90
CA ALA A 99 11.83 1.62 -15.84
C ALA A 99 10.89 2.82 -16.11
N ILE A 100 10.33 3.38 -15.05
CA ILE A 100 9.44 4.55 -15.10
C ILE A 100 9.98 5.71 -14.25
N GLU A 101 9.52 6.91 -14.56
CA GLU A 101 9.60 8.07 -13.67
C GLU A 101 8.44 8.06 -12.67
N LEU A 102 8.64 8.64 -11.48
CA LEU A 102 7.62 8.68 -10.44
C LEU A 102 6.76 9.95 -10.47
N GLU A 103 7.10 10.92 -11.33
CA GLU A 103 6.35 12.16 -11.46
C GLU A 103 4.86 11.89 -11.73
N GLY A 104 4.00 12.39 -10.84
CA GLY A 104 2.55 12.20 -10.94
C GLY A 104 2.04 10.79 -10.61
N ILE A 105 2.91 9.83 -10.25
CA ILE A 105 2.47 8.48 -9.86
C ILE A 105 1.80 8.52 -8.48
N PRO A 106 0.55 8.05 -8.34
CA PRO A 106 -0.14 8.04 -7.05
C PRO A 106 0.51 7.11 -6.02
N VAL A 107 0.74 7.63 -4.82
CA VAL A 107 1.24 6.86 -3.67
C VAL A 107 0.30 7.03 -2.50
N VAL A 108 -0.41 5.95 -2.17
CA VAL A 108 -1.36 5.93 -1.04
C VAL A 108 -0.64 5.46 0.23
N GLY A 109 -0.74 6.25 1.30
CA GLY A 109 -0.15 5.94 2.61
C GLY A 109 -1.04 6.37 3.78
N ASP A 110 -0.72 5.89 4.98
CA ASP A 110 -1.44 6.21 6.22
C ASP A 110 -0.62 7.05 7.21
N SER A 111 0.63 7.35 6.87
CA SER A 111 1.55 8.00 7.79
C SER A 111 2.38 9.10 7.15
N LEU A 112 2.80 10.07 7.97
CA LEU A 112 3.57 11.23 7.49
C LEU A 112 4.83 10.80 6.73
N ARG A 113 5.55 9.79 7.22
CA ARG A 113 6.73 9.23 6.55
C ARG A 113 6.44 8.66 5.15
N ASP A 114 5.22 8.17 4.89
CA ASP A 114 4.87 7.67 3.56
C ASP A 114 4.69 8.83 2.59
N LEU A 115 4.05 9.91 3.04
CA LEU A 115 3.85 11.14 2.27
C LEU A 115 5.18 11.86 2.01
N GLU A 116 6.04 12.00 3.03
CA GLU A 116 7.38 12.57 2.91
C GLU A 116 8.22 11.81 1.88
N ALA A 117 8.21 10.48 1.96
CA ALA A 117 8.96 9.63 1.03
C ALA A 117 8.40 9.69 -0.40
N ALA A 118 7.09 9.86 -0.57
CA ALA A 118 6.45 10.04 -1.87
C ALA A 118 6.87 11.38 -2.50
N ILE A 119 6.78 12.48 -1.74
CA ILE A 119 7.17 13.82 -2.19
C ILE A 119 8.66 13.86 -2.52
N ALA A 120 9.53 13.27 -1.68
CA ALA A 120 10.97 13.19 -1.94
C ALA A 120 11.33 12.30 -3.15
N ALA A 121 10.36 11.55 -3.68
CA ALA A 121 10.47 10.74 -4.88
C ALA A 121 9.74 11.38 -6.08
N ASP A 122 9.25 12.62 -5.95
CA ASP A 122 8.45 13.35 -6.94
C ASP A 122 7.11 12.68 -7.29
N ALA A 123 6.67 11.72 -6.46
CA ALA A 123 5.39 11.05 -6.60
C ALA A 123 4.22 11.89 -6.05
N GLN A 124 3.00 11.57 -6.46
CA GLN A 124 1.79 12.23 -5.98
C GLN A 124 1.29 11.55 -4.68
N PRO A 125 1.42 12.17 -3.49
CA PRO A 125 0.97 11.57 -2.25
C PRO A 125 -0.56 11.63 -2.11
N LEU A 126 -1.16 10.54 -1.63
CA LEU A 126 -2.55 10.45 -1.20
C LEU A 126 -2.57 9.88 0.22
N LEU A 127 -3.39 10.46 1.11
CA LEU A 127 -3.53 10.01 2.49
C LEU A 127 -4.84 9.25 2.68
N VAL A 128 -4.79 8.11 3.38
CA VAL A 128 -5.99 7.43 3.89
C VAL A 128 -6.09 7.58 5.40
N ARG A 129 -7.31 7.67 5.96
CA ARG A 129 -7.54 7.84 7.42
C ARG A 129 -7.38 6.55 8.22
N THR A 130 -7.36 5.38 7.57
CA THR A 130 -7.16 4.10 8.23
C THR A 130 -5.76 3.96 8.83
N GLY A 131 -5.58 3.00 9.75
CA GLY A 131 -4.30 2.82 10.44
C GLY A 131 -3.90 4.05 11.26
N LYS A 132 -2.79 4.71 10.90
CA LYS A 132 -2.30 5.94 11.53
C LYS A 132 -2.85 7.22 10.88
N GLY A 133 -3.66 7.09 9.83
CA GLY A 133 -4.10 8.17 8.97
C GLY A 133 -4.78 9.32 9.69
N ALA A 134 -5.74 9.02 10.57
CA ALA A 134 -6.46 10.04 11.35
C ALA A 134 -5.50 10.97 12.14
N LYS A 135 -4.48 10.40 12.79
CA LYS A 135 -3.45 11.18 13.50
C LYS A 135 -2.53 11.93 12.54
N THR A 136 -2.25 11.36 11.37
CA THR A 136 -1.42 11.99 10.35
C THR A 136 -2.07 13.24 9.80
N VAL A 137 -3.41 13.27 9.64
CA VAL A 137 -4.15 14.46 9.20
C VAL A 137 -3.86 15.66 10.10
N GLU A 138 -3.80 15.44 11.42
CA GLU A 138 -3.52 16.49 12.41
C GLU A 138 -2.06 17.00 12.33
N GLN A 139 -1.16 16.21 11.77
CA GLN A 139 0.27 16.49 11.65
C GLN A 139 0.68 17.02 10.27
N LEU A 140 -0.27 17.11 9.32
CA LEU A 140 0.03 17.58 7.98
C LEU A 140 0.52 19.03 7.99
N PRO A 141 1.65 19.33 7.33
CA PRO A 141 2.07 20.71 7.12
C PRO A 141 0.98 21.50 6.37
N GLN A 142 0.64 22.70 6.83
CA GLN A 142 -0.44 23.51 6.23
C GLN A 142 -0.23 23.84 4.74
N HIS A 143 1.02 23.84 4.28
CA HIS A 143 1.37 24.12 2.89
C HIS A 143 1.20 22.89 1.97
N TRP A 144 1.02 21.69 2.54
CA TRP A 144 0.78 20.47 1.77
C TRP A 144 -0.68 20.36 1.38
N ARG A 145 -0.95 20.25 0.08
CA ARG A 145 -2.29 20.02 -0.48
C ARG A 145 -2.43 18.55 -0.87
N ILE A 146 -2.56 17.69 0.14
CA ILE A 146 -2.65 16.23 -0.05
C ILE A 146 -4.11 15.80 0.02
N PRO A 147 -4.65 15.13 -1.02
CA PRO A 147 -5.98 14.53 -0.95
C PRO A 147 -6.08 13.50 0.20
N VAL A 148 -7.15 13.60 1.00
CA VAL A 148 -7.37 12.73 2.16
C VAL A 148 -8.68 11.96 2.04
N PHE A 149 -8.57 10.63 1.99
CA PHE A 149 -9.68 9.70 1.86
C PHE A 149 -9.88 8.93 3.15
N ASP A 150 -11.09 8.42 3.36
CA ASP A 150 -11.36 7.61 4.56
C ASP A 150 -10.53 6.33 4.55
N ASP A 151 -10.34 5.77 3.35
CA ASP A 151 -9.94 4.40 3.17
C ASP A 151 -9.34 4.20 1.74
N LEU A 152 -8.52 3.16 1.53
CA LEU A 152 -7.95 2.78 0.23
C LEU A 152 -9.00 2.59 -0.87
N GLY A 153 -10.18 2.04 -0.57
CA GLY A 153 -11.26 1.88 -1.55
C GLY A 153 -11.72 3.23 -2.09
N ARG A 154 -11.91 4.23 -1.21
CA ARG A 154 -12.25 5.60 -1.60
C ARG A 154 -11.14 6.29 -2.38
N ALA A 155 -9.89 6.08 -2.00
CA ALA A 155 -8.75 6.59 -2.77
C ALA A 155 -8.70 5.97 -4.18
N VAL A 156 -8.96 4.67 -4.32
CA VAL A 156 -9.02 4.00 -5.62
C VAL A 156 -10.19 4.51 -6.46
N ASP A 157 -11.37 4.66 -5.88
CA ASP A 157 -12.54 5.19 -6.62
C ASP A 157 -12.24 6.58 -7.20
N TYR A 158 -11.54 7.44 -6.46
CA TYR A 158 -11.07 8.75 -6.93
C TYR A 158 -10.09 8.62 -8.11
N LEU A 159 -9.08 7.76 -8.00
CA LEU A 159 -8.07 7.56 -9.06
C LEU A 159 -8.69 7.05 -10.38
N LEU A 160 -9.72 6.21 -10.29
CA LEU A 160 -10.39 5.67 -11.47
C LEU A 160 -11.34 6.69 -12.14
N GLN A 161 -11.88 7.64 -11.37
CA GLN A 161 -12.70 8.73 -11.92
C GLN A 161 -11.87 9.73 -12.73
N GLU A 162 -10.66 10.06 -12.27
CA GLU A 162 -9.77 11.00 -12.98
C GLU A 162 -9.34 10.49 -14.36
N GLN A 163 -9.29 9.17 -14.59
CA GLN A 163 -8.92 8.59 -15.89
C GLN A 163 -10.08 8.51 -16.89
N SER A 164 -11.31 8.77 -16.44
CA SER A 164 -12.49 8.73 -17.30
C SER A 164 -12.81 10.08 -17.95
N CYS A 165 -11.97 11.11 -17.73
CA CYS A 165 -12.14 12.46 -18.26
C CYS A 165 -11.12 12.81 -19.36
#